data_AF-F2IFQ1-F1
#
_entry.id   AF-F2IFQ1-F1
#
_cell.length_a   1.000
_cell.length_b   1.000
_cell.length_c   1.000
_cell.angle_alpha   90.00
_cell.angle_beta   90.00
_cell.angle_gamma   90.00
#
_symmetry.space_group_name_H-M   'P 1'
#
loop_
_entity.id
_entity.type
_entity.pdbx_description
1 polymer ?
#
loop_
_entity_poly.entity_id
_entity_poly.type
_entity_poly.pdbx_seq_one_letter_code
_entity_poly.pdbx_strand_id
1 'polypeptide(L)'
;MKLEKILDQLNSLEKGAFIKIIDTIVSSKPKNYKEIEKILSNSDGIIKNVDNNNISQIFHLIEDNFITLIKSEFRKTSSQLDVIIDLIIQDGNSILKQEWFSRLYENEVKILKNKIKQFQSDIDDEKSELSTERKRDYRIYKSCLQTAYQNDGNNNQEHKITNDELSILINLSKELELSQDEVKLINYSVIEPKKIDTIQIVEQLRSCGLLFVSKKTNTLYISDEMVRVLRKVRKKDVADKFLRRVLKLFKDPQINLICKKHNIDRKLSIPEKTETIIKNGISLRDILSESVHKDGTTQLDKRRFINEFCDKQLNINPALKGSTVDEKLNSLLLHFEQIEKDEKVGISHDGYARLLKDLKESNLGIEKNLKTTLNQSPETDLLQTDYLLDRNFKPADLLELISDEQLITFCTNQNIKTRGEKIANILDAYTDSENIFIENYENIGFRKFNELKEAGLLIKEADLGLKFEEITKLIFTQLGLSIDEDLKKKINTSKDAMDILINVGNNDIIIVECKTQKESGYNKFSSVSRQIKSYKNVAESLGYRVVKTLLVAPDFSDQFISECDSDLSTSEIHLSLITASSLLKILEGFKLQSKHNVFPHVLLRDVLIDENRIIKAISK
;
A
#
# COMPACT_ATOMS: atom_id res chain seq x y z
N MET A 1 -1.65 5.94 0.66
CA MET A 1 -0.35 6.25 1.25
C MET A 1 -0.49 6.02 2.73
N LYS A 2 0.52 5.40 3.37
CA LYS A 2 0.50 5.14 4.80
C LYS A 2 0.45 6.43 5.60
N LEU A 3 -0.21 6.38 6.76
CA LEU A 3 -0.33 7.49 7.69
C LEU A 3 1.04 8.08 8.05
N GLU A 4 2.02 7.24 8.40
CA GLU A 4 3.38 7.66 8.74
C GLU A 4 4.01 8.53 7.63
N LYS A 5 4.00 8.04 6.38
CA LYS A 5 4.55 8.76 5.22
C LYS A 5 3.83 10.10 4.97
N ILE A 6 2.51 10.17 5.18
CA ILE A 6 1.76 11.43 5.10
C ILE A 6 2.21 12.37 6.22
N LEU A 7 2.33 11.89 7.45
CA LEU A 7 2.81 12.70 8.56
C LEU A 7 4.23 13.23 8.28
N ASP A 8 5.15 12.43 7.75
CA ASP A 8 6.51 12.91 7.42
C ASP A 8 6.54 14.07 6.43
N GLN A 9 5.57 14.13 5.51
CA GLN A 9 5.49 15.18 4.48
C GLN A 9 4.84 16.49 4.97
N LEU A 10 4.16 16.48 6.12
CA LEU A 10 3.36 17.59 6.60
C LEU A 10 4.04 18.34 7.75
N ASN A 11 3.72 19.63 7.89
CA ASN A 11 4.17 20.41 9.04
C ASN A 11 3.26 20.23 10.27
N SER A 12 3.69 20.73 11.44
CA SER A 12 2.95 20.59 12.70
C SER A 12 1.54 21.18 12.68
N LEU A 13 1.31 22.28 11.95
CA LEU A 13 -0.02 22.89 11.82
C LEU A 13 -0.95 22.02 10.99
N GLU A 14 -0.45 21.42 9.92
CA GLU A 14 -1.22 20.54 9.03
C GLU A 14 -1.62 19.23 9.73
N LYS A 15 -0.82 18.77 10.70
CA LYS A 15 -1.12 17.59 11.54
C LYS A 15 -2.06 17.89 12.71
N GLY A 16 -2.16 19.15 13.12
CA GLY A 16 -2.68 19.51 14.45
C GLY A 16 -4.09 19.02 14.77
N ALA A 17 -5.00 19.02 13.80
CA ALA A 17 -6.38 18.55 14.00
C ALA A 17 -6.43 17.04 14.30
N PHE A 18 -5.68 16.24 13.54
CA PHE A 18 -5.56 14.81 13.76
C PHE A 18 -4.97 14.50 15.13
N ILE A 19 -3.83 15.11 15.48
CA ILE A 19 -3.15 14.89 16.77
C ILE A 19 -4.07 15.21 17.95
N LYS A 20 -4.88 16.28 17.86
CA LYS A 20 -5.84 16.65 18.92
C LYS A 20 -6.90 15.56 19.15
N ILE A 21 -7.34 14.88 18.10
CA ILE A 21 -8.35 13.81 18.20
C ILE A 21 -7.73 12.57 18.84
N ILE A 22 -6.51 12.20 18.41
CA ILE A 22 -5.76 11.11 19.04
C ILE A 22 -5.59 11.38 20.54
N ASP A 23 -5.17 12.60 20.90
CA ASP A 23 -4.99 13.03 22.29
C ASP A 23 -6.30 12.95 23.11
N THR A 24 -7.42 13.35 22.51
CA THR A 24 -8.74 13.26 23.13
C THR A 24 -9.14 11.80 23.39
N ILE A 25 -8.92 10.91 22.41
CA ILE A 25 -9.24 9.48 22.55
C ILE A 25 -8.33 8.84 23.60
N VAL A 26 -7.03 9.10 23.56
CA VAL A 26 -6.06 8.56 24.53
C VAL A 26 -6.39 9.02 25.95
N SER A 27 -6.77 10.28 26.12
CA SER A 27 -7.19 10.86 27.41
C SER A 27 -8.42 10.15 28.01
N SER A 28 -9.27 9.55 27.17
CA SER A 28 -10.41 8.74 27.63
C SER A 28 -10.03 7.35 28.15
N LYS A 29 -8.73 7.01 28.15
CA LYS A 29 -8.17 5.71 28.59
C LYS A 29 -8.81 4.52 27.86
N PRO A 30 -8.54 4.37 26.55
CA PRO A 30 -9.09 3.29 25.75
C PRO A 30 -8.58 1.91 26.21
N LYS A 31 -9.13 0.83 25.66
CA LYS A 31 -8.81 -0.55 26.07
C LYS A 31 -7.30 -0.85 26.09
N ASN A 32 -6.57 -0.33 25.11
CA ASN A 32 -5.12 -0.54 24.95
C ASN A 32 -4.27 0.58 25.60
N TYR A 33 -4.83 1.35 26.54
CA TYR A 33 -4.15 2.51 27.14
C TYR A 33 -2.78 2.19 27.75
N LYS A 34 -2.61 1.02 28.37
CA LYS A 34 -1.32 0.60 28.95
C LYS A 34 -0.21 0.46 27.91
N GLU A 35 -0.54 0.04 26.69
CA GLU A 35 0.43 -0.07 25.60
C GLU A 35 0.77 1.32 25.07
N ILE A 36 -0.23 2.19 24.96
CA ILE A 36 -0.05 3.59 24.57
C ILE A 36 0.84 4.33 25.57
N GLU A 37 0.65 4.12 26.88
CA GLU A 37 1.46 4.74 27.94
C GLU A 37 2.95 4.36 27.83
N LYS A 38 3.26 3.12 27.45
CA LYS A 38 4.64 2.67 27.19
C LYS A 38 5.28 3.36 25.98
N ILE A 39 4.48 3.69 24.97
CA ILE A 39 4.97 4.45 23.82
C ILE A 39 5.21 5.91 24.25
N LEU A 40 4.29 6.48 25.03
CA LEU A 40 4.34 7.87 25.49
C LEU A 40 5.38 8.15 26.57
N SER A 41 5.84 7.15 27.33
CA SER A 41 6.84 7.33 28.38
C SER A 41 8.18 7.84 27.85
N ASN A 42 8.47 7.62 26.56
CA ASN A 42 9.66 8.11 25.90
C ASN A 42 9.54 9.57 25.41
N SER A 43 8.38 10.22 25.62
CA SER A 43 8.06 11.56 25.10
C SER A 43 7.32 12.43 26.13
N ASP A 44 7.66 12.29 27.41
CA ASP A 44 7.08 13.04 28.55
C ASP A 44 5.54 12.94 28.66
N GLY A 45 4.94 11.90 28.09
CA GLY A 45 3.48 11.74 28.10
C GLY A 45 2.72 12.63 27.10
N ILE A 46 3.41 13.40 26.25
CA ILE A 46 2.79 14.38 25.35
C ILE A 46 2.82 13.90 23.90
N ILE A 47 1.65 13.64 23.30
CA ILE A 47 1.53 13.12 21.93
C ILE A 47 2.21 14.03 20.89
N LYS A 48 2.21 15.35 21.09
CA LYS A 48 2.84 16.30 20.17
C LYS A 48 4.36 16.13 20.04
N ASN A 49 5.01 15.51 21.02
CA ASN A 49 6.46 15.29 21.05
C ASN A 49 6.85 13.90 20.53
N VAL A 50 5.87 13.07 20.19
CA VAL A 50 6.06 11.72 19.67
C VAL A 50 6.40 11.79 18.19
N ASP A 51 7.31 10.94 17.72
CA ASP A 51 7.63 10.82 16.30
C ASP A 51 6.45 10.22 15.48
N ASN A 52 6.51 10.38 14.16
CA ASN A 52 5.39 10.04 13.28
C ASN A 52 5.11 8.53 13.22
N ASN A 53 6.13 7.68 13.39
CA ASN A 53 5.98 6.23 13.44
C ASN A 53 5.18 5.84 14.69
N ASN A 54 5.61 6.32 15.86
CA ASN A 54 4.91 6.06 17.12
C ASN A 54 3.47 6.65 17.12
N ILE A 55 3.23 7.80 16.47
CA ILE A 55 1.86 8.31 16.27
C ILE A 55 1.01 7.33 15.45
N SER A 56 1.57 6.76 14.37
CA SER A 56 0.90 5.75 13.54
C SER A 56 0.57 4.48 14.35
N GLN A 57 1.50 4.02 15.18
CA GLN A 57 1.27 2.89 16.10
C GLN A 57 0.17 3.17 17.12
N ILE A 58 0.18 4.36 17.75
CA ILE A 58 -0.87 4.77 18.68
C ILE A 58 -2.22 4.78 17.96
N PHE A 59 -2.29 5.28 16.72
CA PHE A 59 -3.52 5.26 15.94
C PHE A 59 -4.06 3.83 15.75
N HIS A 60 -3.20 2.87 15.41
CA HIS A 60 -3.61 1.47 15.31
C HIS A 60 -4.18 0.90 16.61
N LEU A 61 -3.63 1.29 17.77
CA LEU A 61 -4.11 0.85 19.07
C LEU A 61 -5.49 1.42 19.44
N ILE A 62 -5.91 2.53 18.81
CA ILE A 62 -7.19 3.21 19.07
C ILE A 62 -8.15 3.19 17.87
N GLU A 63 -7.88 2.40 16.83
CA GLU A 63 -8.66 2.37 15.59
C GLU A 63 -10.16 2.13 15.85
N ASP A 64 -10.50 1.21 16.77
CA ASP A 64 -11.90 0.92 17.14
C ASP A 64 -12.60 2.10 17.83
N ASN A 65 -11.87 2.80 18.72
CA ASN A 65 -12.36 4.01 19.36
C ASN A 65 -12.58 5.11 18.33
N PHE A 66 -11.66 5.25 17.38
CA PHE A 66 -11.76 6.21 16.29
C PHE A 66 -12.96 5.88 15.38
N ILE A 67 -13.16 4.62 14.98
CA ILE A 67 -14.36 4.18 14.24
C ILE A 67 -15.65 4.56 14.99
N THR A 68 -15.66 4.43 16.31
CA THR A 68 -16.83 4.76 17.15
C THR A 68 -17.11 6.26 17.15
N LEU A 69 -16.08 7.08 17.33
CA LEU A 69 -16.16 8.54 17.22
C LEU A 69 -16.71 8.95 15.86
N ILE A 70 -16.14 8.42 14.79
CA ILE A 70 -16.52 8.72 13.41
C ILE A 70 -17.97 8.30 13.12
N LYS A 71 -18.40 7.11 13.59
CA LYS A 71 -19.82 6.69 13.50
C LYS A 71 -20.76 7.65 14.21
N SER A 72 -20.35 8.24 15.33
CA SER A 72 -21.18 9.21 16.06
C SER A 72 -21.31 10.53 15.32
N GLU A 73 -20.23 11.00 14.67
CA GLU A 73 -20.25 12.19 13.82
C GLU A 73 -21.15 11.99 12.59
N PHE A 74 -21.15 10.81 11.99
CA PHE A 74 -21.98 10.50 10.82
C PHE A 74 -23.48 10.33 11.11
N ARG A 75 -23.88 10.15 12.37
CA ARG A 75 -25.31 10.15 12.73
C ARG A 75 -25.95 11.54 12.62
N LYS A 76 -25.15 12.60 12.44
CA LYS A 76 -25.64 13.95 12.20
C LYS A 76 -26.14 14.06 10.74
N THR A 77 -27.47 13.89 10.58
CA THR A 77 -28.23 13.76 9.32
C THR A 77 -28.03 14.89 8.29
N SER A 78 -27.52 16.06 8.71
CA SER A 78 -27.42 17.27 7.90
C SER A 78 -26.23 17.34 6.93
N SER A 79 -25.32 16.37 6.98
CA SER A 79 -23.94 16.59 6.50
C SER A 79 -23.62 16.08 5.09
N GLN A 80 -24.51 15.29 4.45
CA GLN A 80 -24.25 14.59 3.17
C GLN A 80 -22.88 13.87 3.12
N LEU A 81 -22.35 13.52 4.28
CA LEU A 81 -21.01 12.94 4.41
C LEU A 81 -20.92 11.58 3.73
N ASP A 82 -22.03 10.85 3.63
CA ASP A 82 -22.10 9.58 2.92
C ASP A 82 -21.68 9.70 1.44
N VAL A 83 -22.06 10.79 0.75
CA VAL A 83 -21.63 11.06 -0.64
C VAL A 83 -20.12 11.26 -0.71
N ILE A 84 -19.57 12.00 0.25
CA ILE A 84 -18.15 12.35 0.30
C ILE A 84 -17.30 11.14 0.66
N ILE A 85 -17.76 10.31 1.61
CA ILE A 85 -17.07 9.08 1.97
C ILE A 85 -17.07 8.10 0.80
N ASP A 86 -18.21 7.92 0.14
CA ASP A 86 -18.30 7.04 -1.04
C ASP A 86 -17.32 7.45 -2.13
N LEU A 87 -17.01 8.75 -2.25
CA LEU A 87 -15.96 9.25 -3.12
C LEU A 87 -14.56 8.94 -2.59
N ILE A 88 -14.28 9.27 -1.33
CA ILE A 88 -12.94 9.16 -0.72
C ILE A 88 -12.46 7.71 -0.62
N ILE A 89 -13.36 6.76 -0.37
CA ILE A 89 -12.99 5.35 -0.20
C ILE A 89 -12.73 4.60 -1.51
N GLN A 90 -13.00 5.23 -2.66
CA GLN A 90 -12.70 4.65 -3.96
C GLN A 90 -11.19 4.57 -4.17
N ASP A 91 -10.75 3.53 -4.88
CA ASP A 91 -9.33 3.36 -5.21
C ASP A 91 -8.80 4.60 -5.96
N GLY A 92 -7.64 5.10 -5.54
CA GLY A 92 -6.98 6.27 -6.13
C GLY A 92 -7.35 7.64 -5.55
N ASN A 93 -8.45 7.73 -4.81
CA ASN A 93 -8.94 9.00 -4.22
C ASN A 93 -8.30 9.36 -2.87
N SER A 94 -7.34 8.56 -2.39
CA SER A 94 -6.59 8.84 -1.17
C SER A 94 -5.65 10.04 -1.28
N ILE A 95 -5.30 10.47 -2.49
CA ILE A 95 -4.46 11.64 -2.75
C ILE A 95 -5.03 12.43 -3.93
N LEU A 96 -5.54 13.63 -3.65
CA LEU A 96 -6.25 14.45 -4.64
C LEU A 96 -5.86 15.92 -4.56
N LYS A 97 -5.79 16.61 -5.70
CA LYS A 97 -5.78 18.08 -5.68
C LYS A 97 -7.14 18.60 -5.22
N GLN A 98 -7.16 19.66 -4.44
CA GLN A 98 -8.42 20.23 -3.91
C GLN A 98 -9.39 20.65 -5.04
N GLU A 99 -8.86 21.15 -6.15
CA GLU A 99 -9.66 21.47 -7.34
C GLU A 99 -10.32 20.21 -7.93
N TRP A 100 -9.55 19.13 -8.09
CA TRP A 100 -10.07 17.88 -8.65
C TRP A 100 -11.10 17.23 -7.73
N PHE A 101 -10.86 17.22 -6.42
CA PHE A 101 -11.86 16.80 -5.42
C PHE A 101 -13.17 17.59 -5.55
N SER A 102 -13.10 18.90 -5.78
CA SER A 102 -14.29 19.73 -5.97
C SER A 102 -15.09 19.31 -7.21
N ARG A 103 -14.41 19.07 -8.34
CA ARG A 103 -15.05 18.57 -9.58
C ARG A 103 -15.68 17.19 -9.39
N LEU A 104 -14.98 16.29 -8.70
CA LEU A 104 -15.48 14.94 -8.39
C LEU A 104 -16.75 15.02 -7.54
N TYR A 105 -16.74 15.82 -6.46
CA TYR A 105 -17.92 16.01 -5.61
C TYR A 105 -19.11 16.58 -6.39
N GLU A 106 -18.89 17.61 -7.21
CA GLU A 106 -19.95 18.19 -8.04
C GLU A 106 -20.56 17.18 -9.01
N ASN A 107 -19.72 16.34 -9.63
CA ASN A 107 -20.17 15.29 -10.51
C ASN A 107 -20.98 14.22 -9.77
N GLU A 108 -20.52 13.78 -8.59
CA GLU A 108 -21.24 12.81 -7.77
C GLU A 108 -22.62 13.32 -7.32
N VAL A 109 -22.72 14.60 -6.93
CA VAL A 109 -24.02 15.21 -6.60
C VAL A 109 -24.95 15.24 -7.82
N LYS A 110 -24.42 15.51 -9.02
CA LYS A 110 -25.20 15.49 -10.27
C LYS A 110 -25.68 14.08 -10.61
N ILE A 111 -24.80 13.08 -10.52
CA ILE A 111 -25.12 11.67 -10.76
C ILE A 111 -26.19 11.21 -9.76
N LEU A 112 -26.03 11.53 -8.48
CA LEU A 112 -27.00 11.19 -7.44
C LEU A 112 -28.38 11.78 -7.74
N LYS A 113 -28.47 13.06 -8.13
CA LYS A 113 -29.75 13.68 -8.52
C LYS A 113 -30.41 12.97 -9.70
N ASN A 114 -29.64 12.52 -10.69
CA ASN A 114 -30.18 11.75 -11.81
C ASN A 114 -30.65 10.36 -11.38
N LYS A 115 -29.86 9.65 -10.55
CA LYS A 115 -30.25 8.35 -10.00
C LYS A 115 -31.53 8.44 -9.17
N ILE A 116 -31.70 9.49 -8.36
CA ILE A 116 -32.93 9.69 -7.56
C ILE A 116 -34.15 9.86 -8.46
N LYS A 117 -34.03 10.65 -9.55
CA LYS A 117 -35.12 10.82 -10.51
C LYS A 117 -35.51 9.50 -11.18
N GLN A 118 -34.53 8.74 -11.63
CA GLN A 118 -34.76 7.42 -12.23
C GLN A 118 -35.42 6.47 -11.21
N PHE A 119 -34.87 6.41 -10.00
CA PHE A 119 -35.38 5.57 -8.93
C PHE A 119 -36.83 5.88 -8.56
N GLN A 120 -37.21 7.17 -8.48
CA GLN A 120 -38.59 7.58 -8.26
C GLN A 120 -39.50 7.10 -9.41
N SER A 121 -39.07 7.26 -10.66
CA SER A 121 -39.81 6.76 -11.83
C SER A 121 -40.01 5.24 -11.77
N ASP A 122 -38.99 4.48 -11.37
CA ASP A 122 -39.05 3.02 -11.32
C ASP A 122 -40.00 2.50 -10.22
N ILE A 123 -40.13 3.23 -9.10
CA ILE A 123 -41.09 2.89 -8.03
C ILE A 123 -42.54 3.05 -8.50
N ASP A 124 -42.80 4.09 -9.29
CA ASP A 124 -44.16 4.48 -9.68
C ASP A 124 -44.62 3.79 -10.98
N ASP A 125 -43.71 3.44 -11.89
CA ASP A 125 -44.04 2.78 -13.16
C ASP A 125 -44.36 1.29 -12.96
N GLU A 126 -45.61 0.87 -13.21
CA GLU A 126 -46.03 -0.53 -13.17
C GLU A 126 -45.24 -1.45 -14.12
N LYS A 127 -44.65 -0.91 -15.20
CA LYS A 127 -43.87 -1.67 -16.20
C LYS A 127 -42.38 -1.78 -15.89
N SER A 128 -41.90 -1.22 -14.78
CA SER A 128 -40.50 -1.33 -14.37
C SER A 128 -40.07 -2.80 -14.21
N GLU A 129 -38.78 -3.10 -14.34
CA GLU A 129 -38.23 -4.44 -14.04
C GLU A 129 -38.23 -4.80 -12.53
N LEU A 130 -38.53 -3.86 -11.64
CA LEU A 130 -38.61 -4.08 -10.20
C LEU A 130 -39.77 -5.03 -9.83
N SER A 131 -39.49 -5.99 -8.96
CA SER A 131 -40.53 -6.88 -8.44
C SER A 131 -41.53 -6.12 -7.56
N THR A 132 -42.75 -6.66 -7.47
CA THR A 132 -43.82 -6.12 -6.62
C THR A 132 -43.43 -6.05 -5.16
N GLU A 133 -42.69 -7.06 -4.68
CA GLU A 133 -42.17 -7.15 -3.32
C GLU A 133 -41.13 -6.05 -3.08
N ARG A 134 -40.20 -5.85 -4.03
CA ARG A 134 -39.15 -4.85 -3.86
C ARG A 134 -39.70 -3.42 -3.85
N LYS A 135 -40.69 -3.13 -4.71
CA LYS A 135 -41.42 -1.85 -4.69
C LYS A 135 -42.12 -1.62 -3.35
N ARG A 136 -42.75 -2.66 -2.80
CA ARG A 136 -43.37 -2.60 -1.46
C ARG A 136 -42.32 -2.24 -0.41
N ASP A 137 -41.17 -2.91 -0.41
CA ASP A 137 -40.11 -2.69 0.58
C ASP A 137 -39.57 -1.25 0.52
N TYR A 138 -39.32 -0.73 -0.68
CA TYR A 138 -38.93 0.68 -0.86
C TYR A 138 -39.98 1.66 -0.33
N ARG A 139 -41.26 1.40 -0.59
CA ARG A 139 -42.37 2.24 -0.11
C ARG A 139 -42.50 2.22 1.41
N ILE A 140 -42.33 1.04 2.03
CA ILE A 140 -42.33 0.90 3.50
C ILE A 140 -41.23 1.77 4.10
N TYR A 141 -39.99 1.59 3.65
CA TYR A 141 -38.86 2.35 4.18
C TYR A 141 -39.02 3.86 3.93
N LYS A 142 -39.42 4.25 2.71
CA LYS A 142 -39.67 5.65 2.34
C LYS A 142 -40.73 6.29 3.24
N SER A 143 -41.83 5.60 3.51
CA SER A 143 -42.90 6.10 4.38
C SER A 143 -42.41 6.30 5.81
N CYS A 144 -41.68 5.33 6.37
CA CYS A 144 -41.12 5.46 7.72
C CYS A 144 -40.14 6.63 7.82
N LEU A 145 -39.29 6.81 6.81
CA LEU A 145 -38.36 7.93 6.74
C LEU A 145 -39.08 9.28 6.64
N GLN A 146 -40.10 9.38 5.79
CA GLN A 146 -40.91 10.61 5.64
C GLN A 146 -41.55 11.00 6.97
N THR A 147 -42.15 10.03 7.66
CA THR A 147 -42.73 10.25 8.99
C THR A 147 -41.67 10.74 9.98
N ALA A 148 -40.53 10.05 10.09
CA ALA A 148 -39.45 10.45 10.99
C ALA A 148 -38.98 11.89 10.73
N TYR A 149 -38.75 12.24 9.46
CA TYR A 149 -38.25 13.57 9.10
C TYR A 149 -39.28 14.69 9.30
N GLN A 150 -40.57 14.42 9.07
CA GLN A 150 -41.66 15.42 9.15
C GLN A 150 -42.28 15.56 10.53
N ASN A 151 -42.11 14.57 11.42
CA ASN A 151 -42.67 14.59 12.77
C ASN A 151 -42.32 15.86 13.55
N ASP A 152 -41.07 16.30 13.46
CA ASP A 152 -40.61 17.53 14.11
C ASP A 152 -41.26 18.78 13.50
N GLY A 153 -41.46 18.81 12.18
CA GLY A 153 -42.18 19.87 11.49
C GLY A 153 -43.64 20.01 11.97
N ASN A 154 -44.31 18.88 12.22
CA ASN A 154 -45.67 18.86 12.77
C ASN A 154 -45.74 19.42 14.20
N ASN A 155 -44.62 19.39 14.92
CA ASN A 155 -44.47 19.97 16.26
C ASN A 155 -43.85 21.39 16.25
N ASN A 156 -43.83 22.05 15.08
CA ASN A 156 -43.24 23.37 14.87
C ASN A 156 -41.74 23.46 15.25
N GLN A 157 -41.00 22.38 15.01
CA GLN A 157 -39.55 22.29 15.19
C GLN A 157 -38.84 22.15 13.83
N GLU A 158 -37.53 22.37 13.80
CA GLU A 158 -36.72 22.11 12.60
C GLU A 158 -36.75 20.61 12.27
N HIS A 159 -36.98 20.29 11.00
CA HIS A 159 -37.03 18.90 10.53
C HIS A 159 -35.66 18.24 10.74
N LYS A 160 -35.64 17.17 11.52
CA LYS A 160 -34.46 16.35 11.74
C LYS A 160 -34.90 14.91 11.98
N ILE A 161 -33.95 14.00 11.84
CA ILE A 161 -34.12 12.61 12.26
C ILE A 161 -33.32 12.47 13.55
N THR A 162 -34.01 12.10 14.63
CA THR A 162 -33.38 11.86 15.93
C THR A 162 -32.54 10.58 15.92
N ASN A 163 -31.67 10.42 16.92
CA ASN A 163 -30.85 9.20 17.05
C ASN A 163 -31.70 7.93 17.19
N ASP A 164 -32.82 8.02 17.90
CA ASP A 164 -33.73 6.89 18.12
C ASP A 164 -34.43 6.50 16.83
N GLU A 165 -34.98 7.48 16.09
CA GLU A 165 -35.58 7.25 14.77
C GLU A 165 -34.58 6.69 13.76
N LEU A 166 -33.35 7.23 13.75
CA LEU A 166 -32.28 6.72 12.90
C LEU A 166 -31.95 5.27 13.24
N SER A 167 -31.93 4.90 14.53
CA SER A 167 -31.67 3.51 14.95
C SER A 167 -32.75 2.55 14.46
N ILE A 168 -34.02 2.98 14.44
CA ILE A 168 -35.16 2.22 13.93
C ILE A 168 -35.03 2.06 12.41
N LEU A 169 -34.76 3.15 11.68
CA LEU A 169 -34.55 3.10 10.22
C LEU A 169 -33.38 2.18 9.86
N ILE A 170 -32.29 2.19 10.63
CA ILE A 170 -31.16 1.27 10.43
C ILE A 170 -31.59 -0.18 10.60
N ASN A 171 -32.44 -0.51 11.56
CA ASN A 171 -32.94 -1.88 11.72
C ASN A 171 -33.93 -2.24 10.61
N LEU A 172 -34.83 -1.34 10.25
CA LEU A 172 -35.79 -1.53 9.16
C LEU A 172 -35.09 -1.83 7.83
N SER A 173 -34.02 -1.09 7.51
CA SER A 173 -33.26 -1.35 6.26
C SER A 173 -32.64 -2.74 6.21
N LYS A 174 -32.26 -3.32 7.36
CA LYS A 174 -31.74 -4.69 7.43
C LYS A 174 -32.84 -5.72 7.22
N GLU A 175 -33.97 -5.57 7.89
CA GLU A 175 -35.10 -6.51 7.77
C GLU A 175 -35.71 -6.49 6.36
N LEU A 176 -35.62 -5.36 5.66
CA LEU A 176 -36.02 -5.22 4.25
C LEU A 176 -34.90 -5.58 3.26
N GLU A 177 -33.73 -6.01 3.76
CA GLU A 177 -32.57 -6.36 2.93
C GLU A 177 -32.20 -5.26 1.91
N LEU A 178 -32.26 -3.98 2.34
CA LEU A 178 -31.90 -2.84 1.51
C LEU A 178 -30.38 -2.67 1.50
N SER A 179 -29.80 -2.58 0.30
CA SER A 179 -28.40 -2.20 0.11
C SER A 179 -28.17 -0.75 0.54
N GLN A 180 -26.90 -0.39 0.75
CA GLN A 180 -26.52 0.97 1.12
C GLN A 180 -26.91 2.00 0.04
N ASP A 181 -26.79 1.67 -1.26
CA ASP A 181 -27.20 2.57 -2.35
C ASP A 181 -28.72 2.73 -2.39
N GLU A 182 -29.50 1.66 -2.18
CA GLU A 182 -30.96 1.76 -2.12
C GLU A 182 -31.42 2.64 -0.94
N VAL A 183 -30.85 2.42 0.25
CA VAL A 183 -31.12 3.27 1.43
C VAL A 183 -30.76 4.73 1.12
N LYS A 184 -29.61 4.97 0.50
CA LYS A 184 -29.15 6.31 0.10
C LYS A 184 -30.11 6.97 -0.89
N LEU A 185 -30.55 6.25 -1.93
CA LEU A 185 -31.49 6.76 -2.93
C LEU A 185 -32.86 7.07 -2.30
N ILE A 186 -33.37 6.20 -1.42
CA ILE A 186 -34.63 6.47 -0.72
C ILE A 186 -34.47 7.67 0.22
N ASN A 187 -33.37 7.75 0.96
CA ASN A 187 -33.07 8.88 1.85
C ASN A 187 -33.11 10.21 1.10
N TYR A 188 -32.37 10.28 -0.01
CA TYR A 188 -32.31 11.50 -0.82
C TYR A 188 -33.55 11.76 -1.68
N SER A 189 -34.45 10.77 -1.82
CA SER A 189 -35.78 10.97 -2.41
C SER A 189 -36.74 11.73 -1.50
N VAL A 190 -36.42 11.82 -0.19
CA VAL A 190 -37.19 12.53 0.84
C VAL A 190 -36.46 13.80 1.27
N ILE A 191 -35.15 13.72 1.49
CA ILE A 191 -34.29 14.84 1.90
C ILE A 191 -33.43 15.22 0.71
N GLU A 192 -33.82 16.24 -0.06
CA GLU A 192 -33.10 16.57 -1.29
C GLU A 192 -31.61 16.88 -1.06
N PRO A 193 -30.72 16.37 -1.94
CA PRO A 193 -29.29 16.64 -1.80
C PRO A 193 -28.99 18.11 -2.11
N LYS A 194 -28.50 18.83 -1.09
CA LYS A 194 -27.95 20.18 -1.23
C LYS A 194 -26.53 20.12 -1.82
N LYS A 195 -26.03 21.24 -2.34
CA LYS A 195 -24.62 21.37 -2.71
C LYS A 195 -23.95 22.10 -1.55
N ILE A 196 -23.02 21.43 -0.88
CA ILE A 196 -22.22 22.03 0.19
C ILE A 196 -20.94 22.60 -0.43
N ASP A 197 -20.45 23.71 0.12
CA ASP A 197 -19.15 24.26 -0.28
C ASP A 197 -18.03 23.26 0.04
N THR A 198 -17.18 22.98 -0.95
CA THR A 198 -16.11 21.99 -0.84
C THR A 198 -15.04 22.41 0.18
N ILE A 199 -14.86 23.72 0.41
CA ILE A 199 -13.98 24.23 1.46
C ILE A 199 -14.52 23.82 2.84
N GLN A 200 -15.83 23.96 3.06
CA GLN A 200 -16.48 23.57 4.31
C GLN A 200 -16.40 22.05 4.53
N ILE A 201 -16.59 21.26 3.46
CA ILE A 201 -16.43 19.79 3.51
C ILE A 201 -15.01 19.42 3.96
N VAL A 202 -13.99 20.01 3.32
CA VAL A 202 -12.58 19.74 3.65
C VAL A 202 -12.29 20.10 5.11
N GLU A 203 -12.80 21.23 5.60
CA GLU A 203 -12.64 21.63 7.00
C GLU A 203 -13.33 20.65 7.96
N GLN A 204 -14.54 20.21 7.64
CA GLN A 204 -15.27 19.22 8.45
C GLN A 204 -14.49 17.91 8.54
N LEU A 205 -14.03 17.36 7.41
CA LEU A 205 -13.23 16.13 7.37
C LEU A 205 -11.92 16.28 8.14
N ARG A 206 -11.24 17.43 8.01
CA ARG A 206 -10.02 17.73 8.75
C ARG A 206 -10.28 17.80 10.25
N SER A 207 -11.37 18.46 10.67
CA SER A 207 -11.77 18.56 12.08
C SER A 207 -12.16 17.22 12.70
N CYS A 208 -12.54 16.24 11.86
CA CYS A 208 -12.77 14.84 12.24
C CYS A 208 -11.50 13.98 12.16
N GLY A 209 -10.36 14.53 11.74
CA GLY A 209 -9.10 13.80 11.60
C GLY A 209 -9.07 12.79 10.46
N LEU A 210 -10.01 12.86 9.52
CA LEU A 210 -10.13 11.93 8.39
C LEU A 210 -9.28 12.34 7.18
N LEU A 211 -8.81 13.59 7.17
CA LEU A 211 -8.16 14.20 6.01
C LEU A 211 -7.07 15.18 6.45
N PHE A 212 -5.97 15.18 5.73
CA PHE A 212 -4.90 16.15 5.84
C PHE A 212 -4.85 17.03 4.59
N VAL A 213 -4.38 18.27 4.76
CA VAL A 213 -4.22 19.22 3.66
C VAL A 213 -2.78 19.73 3.65
N SER A 214 -2.06 19.49 2.56
CA SER A 214 -0.79 20.20 2.31
C SER A 214 -1.11 21.55 1.67
N LYS A 215 -0.89 22.62 2.42
CA LYS A 215 -1.11 23.99 1.93
C LYS A 215 -0.12 24.35 0.82
N LYS A 216 1.11 23.81 0.88
CA LYS A 216 2.16 24.05 -0.11
C LYS A 216 1.76 23.55 -1.50
N THR A 217 1.15 22.37 -1.58
CA THR A 217 0.85 21.71 -2.85
C THR A 217 -0.63 21.73 -3.20
N ASN A 218 -1.48 22.25 -2.32
CA ASN A 218 -2.93 22.21 -2.41
C ASN A 218 -3.48 20.79 -2.63
N THR A 219 -2.89 19.83 -1.91
CA THR A 219 -3.18 18.40 -2.02
C THR A 219 -3.85 17.91 -0.74
N LEU A 220 -4.94 17.18 -0.92
CA LEU A 220 -5.67 16.46 0.11
C LEU A 220 -5.07 15.06 0.23
N TYR A 221 -4.79 14.64 1.46
CA TYR A 221 -4.30 13.31 1.77
C TYR A 221 -5.27 12.63 2.73
N ILE A 222 -5.72 11.44 2.37
CA ILE A 222 -6.42 10.50 3.24
C ILE A 222 -5.51 9.26 3.33
N SER A 223 -5.09 8.89 4.53
CA SER A 223 -4.21 7.73 4.68
C SER A 223 -4.94 6.42 4.39
N ASP A 224 -4.20 5.38 4.04
CA ASP A 224 -4.79 4.05 3.80
C ASP A 224 -5.53 3.53 5.04
N GLU A 225 -5.03 3.86 6.23
CA GLU A 225 -5.67 3.62 7.52
C GLU A 225 -7.06 4.29 7.60
N MET A 226 -7.17 5.57 7.23
CA MET A 226 -8.45 6.27 7.24
C MET A 226 -9.40 5.71 6.19
N VAL A 227 -8.90 5.34 5.00
CA VAL A 227 -9.71 4.68 3.97
C VAL A 227 -10.29 3.36 4.49
N ARG A 228 -9.51 2.56 5.23
CA ARG A 228 -9.99 1.33 5.89
C ARG A 228 -11.05 1.61 6.95
N VAL A 229 -10.81 2.59 7.83
CA VAL A 229 -11.79 3.03 8.84
C VAL A 229 -13.12 3.42 8.18
N LEU A 230 -13.06 4.25 7.15
CA LEU A 230 -14.24 4.74 6.44
C LEU A 230 -14.99 3.61 5.72
N ARG A 231 -14.29 2.63 5.13
CA ARG A 231 -14.91 1.43 4.57
C ARG A 231 -15.65 0.61 5.62
N LYS A 232 -15.03 0.36 6.78
CA LYS A 232 -15.68 -0.32 7.93
C LYS A 232 -16.94 0.43 8.39
N VAL A 233 -16.91 1.76 8.39
CA VAL A 233 -18.06 2.59 8.73
C VAL A 233 -19.19 2.48 7.69
N ARG A 234 -18.84 2.46 6.39
CA ARG A 234 -19.79 2.30 5.27
C ARG A 234 -20.22 0.85 5.02
N LYS A 235 -19.73 -0.11 5.81
CA LYS A 235 -19.94 -1.55 5.61
C LYS A 235 -19.48 -2.04 4.22
N LYS A 236 -18.45 -1.41 3.66
CA LYS A 236 -17.73 -1.94 2.51
C LYS A 236 -16.63 -2.86 3.02
N ASP A 237 -16.73 -4.13 2.66
CA ASP A 237 -15.88 -5.19 3.21
C ASP A 237 -14.42 -5.12 2.76
N VAL A 238 -14.17 -4.74 1.51
CA VAL A 238 -12.85 -4.75 0.86
C VAL A 238 -12.68 -3.54 -0.06
N ALA A 239 -11.44 -3.29 -0.52
CA ALA A 239 -11.16 -2.27 -1.53
C ALA A 239 -11.75 -2.66 -2.89
N ASP A 240 -12.02 -1.66 -3.74
CA ASP A 240 -12.71 -1.85 -5.01
C ASP A 240 -11.94 -2.82 -5.94
N LYS A 241 -10.60 -2.76 -5.95
CA LYS A 241 -9.72 -3.70 -6.68
C LYS A 241 -9.90 -5.16 -6.27
N PHE A 242 -10.09 -5.46 -4.98
CA PHE A 242 -10.30 -6.84 -4.54
C PHE A 242 -11.71 -7.33 -4.88
N LEU A 243 -12.71 -6.45 -4.78
CA LEU A 243 -14.06 -6.78 -5.22
C LEU A 243 -14.09 -7.02 -6.75
N ARG A 244 -13.38 -6.20 -7.52
CA ARG A 244 -13.18 -6.35 -8.96
C ARG A 244 -12.55 -7.70 -9.31
N ARG A 245 -11.48 -8.09 -8.61
CA ARG A 245 -10.84 -9.41 -8.74
C ARG A 245 -11.83 -10.54 -8.54
N VAL A 246 -12.64 -10.49 -7.48
CA VAL A 246 -13.68 -11.48 -7.20
C VAL A 246 -14.72 -11.53 -8.33
N LEU A 247 -15.25 -10.38 -8.75
CA LEU A 247 -16.28 -10.31 -9.77
C LEU A 247 -15.80 -10.82 -11.14
N LYS A 248 -14.53 -10.59 -11.50
CA LYS A 248 -13.94 -11.09 -12.75
C LYS A 248 -13.85 -12.62 -12.82
N LEU A 249 -13.86 -13.31 -11.69
CA LEU A 249 -13.84 -14.77 -11.63
C LEU A 249 -15.24 -15.39 -11.76
N PHE A 250 -16.30 -14.60 -11.63
CA PHE A 250 -17.66 -15.08 -11.79
C PHE A 250 -18.05 -15.28 -13.24
N LYS A 251 -18.90 -16.28 -13.46
CA LYS A 251 -19.54 -16.53 -14.76
C LYS A 251 -20.67 -15.53 -14.99
N ASP A 252 -20.98 -15.25 -16.24
CA ASP A 252 -22.07 -14.33 -16.62
C ASP A 252 -23.41 -14.59 -15.90
N PRO A 253 -23.88 -15.85 -15.70
CA PRO A 253 -25.12 -16.09 -14.97
C PRO A 253 -25.06 -15.63 -13.51
N GLN A 254 -23.90 -15.70 -12.88
CA GLN A 254 -23.69 -15.27 -11.49
C GLN A 254 -23.74 -13.75 -11.39
N ILE A 255 -23.05 -13.04 -12.29
CA ILE A 255 -23.11 -11.57 -12.37
C ILE A 255 -24.55 -11.09 -12.63
N ASN A 256 -25.26 -11.73 -13.56
CA ASN A 256 -26.67 -11.39 -13.83
C ASN A 256 -27.59 -11.63 -12.64
N LEU A 257 -27.29 -12.61 -11.78
CA LEU A 257 -28.04 -12.86 -10.56
C LEU A 257 -27.87 -11.73 -9.54
N ILE A 258 -26.63 -11.26 -9.36
CA ILE A 258 -26.31 -10.09 -8.54
C ILE A 258 -27.04 -8.87 -9.09
N CYS A 259 -26.96 -8.62 -10.40
CA CYS A 259 -27.65 -7.49 -11.03
C CYS A 259 -29.17 -7.56 -10.83
N LYS A 260 -29.77 -8.75 -10.96
CA LYS A 260 -31.21 -8.93 -10.73
C LYS A 260 -31.61 -8.58 -9.29
N LYS A 261 -30.84 -9.04 -8.29
CA LYS A 261 -31.13 -8.82 -6.87
C LYS A 261 -30.98 -7.36 -6.46
N HIS A 262 -30.02 -6.63 -7.05
CA HIS A 262 -29.68 -5.26 -6.68
C HIS A 262 -30.16 -4.20 -7.70
N ASN A 263 -31.15 -4.54 -8.52
CA ASN A 263 -31.76 -3.65 -9.51
C ASN A 263 -30.73 -2.93 -10.43
N ILE A 264 -29.78 -3.70 -10.96
CA ILE A 264 -28.81 -3.21 -11.94
C ILE A 264 -29.26 -3.65 -13.33
N ASP A 265 -29.20 -2.74 -14.31
CA ASP A 265 -29.58 -3.02 -15.70
C ASP A 265 -28.79 -4.21 -16.27
N ARG A 266 -29.53 -5.26 -16.64
CA ARG A 266 -28.97 -6.52 -17.16
C ARG A 266 -28.59 -6.43 -18.64
N LYS A 267 -28.95 -5.35 -19.33
CA LYS A 267 -28.56 -5.10 -20.74
C LYS A 267 -27.13 -4.58 -20.88
N LEU A 268 -26.56 -4.07 -19.79
CA LEU A 268 -25.17 -3.64 -19.71
C LEU A 268 -24.20 -4.79 -20.04
N SER A 269 -23.03 -4.43 -20.59
CA SER A 269 -21.93 -5.38 -20.77
C SER A 269 -21.41 -5.89 -19.42
N ILE A 270 -20.72 -7.04 -19.40
CA ILE A 270 -20.15 -7.60 -18.16
C ILE A 270 -19.17 -6.62 -17.46
N PRO A 271 -18.27 -5.91 -18.17
CA PRO A 271 -17.44 -4.88 -17.55
C PRO A 271 -18.27 -3.75 -16.91
N GLU A 272 -19.30 -3.25 -17.61
CA GLU A 272 -20.17 -2.19 -17.08
C GLU A 272 -20.98 -2.64 -15.86
N LYS A 273 -21.46 -3.90 -15.86
CA LYS A 273 -22.13 -4.51 -14.69
C LYS A 273 -21.19 -4.58 -13.50
N THR A 274 -19.96 -5.02 -13.72
CA THR A 274 -18.92 -5.12 -12.67
C THR A 274 -18.65 -3.75 -12.05
N GLU A 275 -18.43 -2.72 -12.86
CA GLU A 275 -18.26 -1.35 -12.34
C GLU A 275 -19.50 -0.86 -11.58
N THR A 276 -20.70 -1.17 -12.07
CA THR A 276 -21.94 -0.74 -11.43
C THR A 276 -22.12 -1.42 -10.07
N ILE A 277 -21.80 -2.72 -9.96
CA ILE A 277 -21.81 -3.46 -8.68
C ILE A 277 -20.86 -2.81 -7.66
N ILE A 278 -19.63 -2.48 -8.09
CA ILE A 278 -18.61 -1.84 -7.24
C ILE A 278 -19.07 -0.45 -6.80
N LYS A 279 -19.54 0.38 -7.75
CA LYS A 279 -20.00 1.76 -7.49
C LYS A 279 -21.22 1.80 -6.57
N ASN A 280 -22.16 0.87 -6.71
CA ASN A 280 -23.31 0.74 -5.81
C ASN A 280 -22.90 0.21 -4.41
N GLY A 281 -21.63 -0.17 -4.21
CA GLY A 281 -21.11 -0.54 -2.90
C GLY A 281 -21.72 -1.82 -2.33
N ILE A 282 -22.11 -2.76 -3.19
CA ILE A 282 -22.63 -4.05 -2.77
C ILE A 282 -21.48 -4.82 -2.07
N SER A 283 -21.72 -5.23 -0.82
CA SER A 283 -20.66 -5.82 0.00
C SER A 283 -20.24 -7.20 -0.52
N LEU A 284 -18.95 -7.55 -0.34
CA LEU A 284 -18.43 -8.85 -0.74
C LEU A 284 -19.14 -9.99 0.01
N ARG A 285 -19.48 -9.73 1.28
CA ARG A 285 -20.24 -10.64 2.14
C ARG A 285 -21.62 -10.90 1.54
N ASP A 286 -22.38 -9.87 1.18
CA ASP A 286 -23.73 -10.03 0.61
C ASP A 286 -23.68 -10.71 -0.77
N ILE A 287 -22.61 -10.46 -1.54
CA ILE A 287 -22.38 -11.11 -2.83
C ILE A 287 -22.19 -12.61 -2.65
N LEU A 288 -21.26 -13.03 -1.78
CA LEU A 288 -20.87 -14.42 -1.63
C LEU A 288 -21.83 -15.25 -0.77
N SER A 289 -22.54 -14.64 0.17
CA SER A 289 -23.52 -15.33 1.02
C SER A 289 -24.88 -15.49 0.34
N GLU A 290 -25.32 -14.47 -0.42
CA GLU A 290 -26.69 -14.43 -0.93
C GLU A 290 -26.77 -14.12 -2.44
N SER A 291 -26.15 -13.04 -2.89
CA SER A 291 -26.51 -12.43 -4.19
C SER A 291 -26.09 -13.26 -5.39
N VAL A 292 -25.03 -14.05 -5.25
CA VAL A 292 -24.51 -14.96 -6.27
C VAL A 292 -25.28 -16.29 -6.35
N HIS A 293 -26.15 -16.57 -5.36
CA HIS A 293 -26.87 -17.83 -5.23
C HIS A 293 -28.34 -17.70 -5.64
N LYS A 294 -28.88 -18.79 -6.19
CA LYS A 294 -30.31 -18.91 -6.48
C LYS A 294 -31.11 -19.00 -5.18
N ASP A 295 -32.36 -18.58 -5.23
CA ASP A 295 -33.27 -18.66 -4.09
C ASP A 295 -33.45 -20.13 -3.65
N GLY A 296 -33.45 -20.37 -2.33
CA GLY A 296 -33.53 -21.71 -1.74
C GLY A 296 -32.21 -22.48 -1.64
N THR A 297 -31.06 -21.88 -2.01
CA THR A 297 -29.75 -22.54 -1.85
C THR A 297 -29.42 -22.78 -0.36
N THR A 298 -29.03 -24.01 -0.01
CA THR A 298 -28.74 -24.40 1.38
C THR A 298 -27.44 -23.77 1.90
N GLN A 299 -27.34 -23.58 3.22
CA GLN A 299 -26.10 -23.09 3.86
C GLN A 299 -24.89 -24.01 3.62
N LEU A 300 -25.13 -25.32 3.49
CA LEU A 300 -24.08 -26.29 3.16
C LEU A 300 -23.52 -26.06 1.75
N ASP A 301 -24.40 -25.82 0.78
CA ASP A 301 -24.01 -25.55 -0.60
C ASP A 301 -23.28 -24.22 -0.75
N LYS A 302 -23.78 -23.17 -0.07
CA LYS A 302 -23.11 -21.86 0.00
C LYS A 302 -21.68 -21.99 0.54
N ARG A 303 -21.50 -22.73 1.64
CA ARG A 303 -20.18 -22.98 2.23
C ARG A 303 -19.26 -23.76 1.27
N ARG A 304 -19.79 -24.79 0.60
CA ARG A 304 -19.02 -25.57 -0.39
C ARG A 304 -18.57 -24.69 -1.55
N PHE A 305 -19.46 -23.84 -2.07
CA PHE A 305 -19.13 -22.87 -3.11
C PHE A 305 -18.00 -21.93 -2.68
N ILE A 306 -18.09 -21.34 -1.47
CA ILE A 306 -17.06 -20.41 -0.96
C ILE A 306 -15.71 -21.10 -0.85
N ASN A 307 -15.65 -22.33 -0.31
CA ASN A 307 -14.39 -23.08 -0.23
C ASN A 307 -13.80 -23.32 -1.61
N GLU A 308 -14.60 -23.84 -2.55
CA GLU A 308 -14.12 -24.11 -3.90
C GLU A 308 -13.68 -22.84 -4.62
N PHE A 309 -14.42 -21.75 -4.46
CA PHE A 309 -14.09 -20.45 -5.03
C PHE A 309 -12.76 -19.91 -4.49
N CYS A 310 -12.60 -19.90 -3.16
CA CYS A 310 -11.38 -19.40 -2.52
C CYS A 310 -10.16 -20.28 -2.83
N ASP A 311 -10.29 -21.59 -2.74
CA ASP A 311 -9.16 -22.51 -2.89
C ASP A 311 -8.74 -22.67 -4.35
N LYS A 312 -9.69 -22.73 -5.31
CA LYS A 312 -9.38 -23.01 -6.72
C LYS A 312 -9.35 -21.77 -7.61
N GLN A 313 -10.25 -20.81 -7.40
CA GLN A 313 -10.36 -19.65 -8.31
C GLN A 313 -9.50 -18.49 -7.82
N LEU A 314 -9.65 -18.09 -6.56
CA LEU A 314 -8.77 -17.09 -5.94
C LEU A 314 -7.39 -17.66 -5.58
N ASN A 315 -7.22 -18.98 -5.61
CA ASN A 315 -5.97 -19.68 -5.34
C ASN A 315 -5.36 -19.32 -3.97
N ILE A 316 -6.21 -19.19 -2.94
CA ILE A 316 -5.79 -18.81 -1.59
C ILE A 316 -5.21 -20.03 -0.88
N ASN A 317 -3.91 -19.96 -0.55
CA ASN A 317 -3.20 -21.01 0.18
C ASN A 317 -2.44 -20.42 1.38
N PRO A 318 -2.57 -21.00 2.59
CA PRO A 318 -3.40 -22.15 2.95
C PRO A 318 -4.91 -21.84 2.90
N ALA A 319 -5.73 -22.89 2.78
CA ALA A 319 -7.19 -22.76 2.74
C ALA A 319 -7.74 -21.97 3.95
N LEU A 320 -8.78 -21.19 3.70
CA LEU A 320 -9.38 -20.32 4.71
C LEU A 320 -9.88 -21.10 5.93
N LYS A 321 -9.78 -20.50 7.12
CA LYS A 321 -10.30 -21.10 8.37
C LYS A 321 -11.81 -20.84 8.50
N GLY A 322 -12.50 -21.62 9.33
CA GLY A 322 -13.92 -21.44 9.65
C GLY A 322 -14.80 -22.65 9.30
N SER A 323 -15.85 -22.84 10.09
CA SER A 323 -16.82 -23.94 9.99
C SER A 323 -18.17 -23.49 9.40
N THR A 324 -18.53 -22.21 9.54
CA THR A 324 -19.75 -21.60 8.98
C THR A 324 -19.43 -20.71 7.78
N VAL A 325 -20.47 -20.31 7.04
CA VAL A 325 -20.35 -19.33 5.94
C VAL A 325 -19.77 -18.02 6.46
N ASP A 326 -20.29 -17.50 7.58
CA ASP A 326 -19.82 -16.24 8.18
C ASP A 326 -18.36 -16.31 8.64
N GLU A 327 -17.96 -17.42 9.29
CA GLU A 327 -16.56 -17.60 9.72
C GLU A 327 -15.60 -17.64 8.53
N LYS A 328 -16.00 -18.32 7.44
CA LYS A 328 -15.23 -18.38 6.20
C LYS A 328 -15.11 -17.02 5.52
N LEU A 329 -16.22 -16.28 5.45
CA LEU A 329 -16.22 -14.91 4.90
C LEU A 329 -15.34 -14.00 5.76
N ASN A 330 -15.44 -14.04 7.09
CA ASN A 330 -14.54 -13.28 7.97
C ASN A 330 -13.07 -13.63 7.71
N SER A 331 -12.73 -14.91 7.51
CA SER A 331 -11.36 -15.32 7.15
C SER A 331 -10.92 -14.76 5.79
N LEU A 332 -11.81 -14.69 4.80
CA LEU A 332 -11.53 -14.08 3.49
C LEU A 332 -11.31 -12.57 3.60
N LEU A 333 -12.12 -11.88 4.40
CA LEU A 333 -11.98 -10.44 4.62
C LEU A 333 -10.66 -10.10 5.30
N LEU A 334 -10.29 -10.88 6.32
CA LEU A 334 -8.98 -10.73 6.98
C LEU A 334 -7.82 -10.98 6.02
N HIS A 335 -7.94 -11.94 5.11
CA HIS A 335 -6.94 -12.20 4.09
C HIS A 335 -6.74 -10.98 3.16
N PHE A 336 -7.81 -10.39 2.65
CA PHE A 336 -7.70 -9.18 1.82
C PHE A 336 -7.20 -7.97 2.61
N GLU A 337 -7.61 -7.80 3.87
CA GLU A 337 -7.09 -6.74 4.74
C GLU A 337 -5.57 -6.89 4.97
N GLN A 338 -5.07 -8.12 5.11
CA GLN A 338 -3.64 -8.40 5.22
C GLN A 338 -2.89 -8.07 3.93
N ILE A 339 -3.40 -8.49 2.77
CA ILE A 339 -2.79 -8.16 1.46
C ILE A 339 -2.73 -6.65 1.23
N GLU A 340 -3.76 -5.94 1.66
CA GLU A 340 -3.83 -4.49 1.54
C GLU A 340 -2.82 -3.77 2.44
N LYS A 341 -2.62 -4.28 3.67
CA LYS A 341 -1.66 -3.73 4.62
C LYS A 341 -0.22 -4.05 4.24
N ASP A 342 0.01 -5.18 3.58
CA ASP A 342 1.31 -5.61 3.13
C ASP A 342 1.91 -4.60 2.15
N GLU A 343 3.14 -4.16 2.41
CA GLU A 343 3.85 -3.20 1.58
C GLU A 343 4.62 -3.89 0.44
N LYS A 344 4.74 -5.22 0.52
CA LYS A 344 5.40 -6.00 -0.51
C LYS A 344 4.61 -5.96 -1.80
N VAL A 345 5.35 -5.65 -2.86
CA VAL A 345 4.84 -5.44 -4.22
C VAL A 345 4.95 -6.73 -5.06
N GLY A 346 5.79 -7.67 -4.63
CA GLY A 346 6.06 -8.93 -5.33
C GLY A 346 7.13 -8.83 -6.42
N ILE A 347 7.51 -7.61 -6.81
CA ILE A 347 8.61 -7.28 -7.72
C ILE A 347 9.34 -6.04 -7.17
N SER A 348 10.61 -5.85 -7.56
CA SER A 348 11.40 -4.65 -7.25
C SER A 348 10.76 -3.37 -7.82
N HIS A 349 11.09 -2.21 -7.26
CA HIS A 349 10.66 -0.90 -7.76
C HIS A 349 11.06 -0.68 -9.22
N ASP A 350 12.30 -1.02 -9.57
CA ASP A 350 12.83 -0.97 -10.94
C ASP A 350 12.08 -1.92 -11.88
N GLY A 351 11.77 -3.13 -11.40
CA GLY A 351 10.94 -4.11 -12.11
C GLY A 351 9.55 -3.58 -12.42
N TYR A 352 8.92 -2.88 -11.47
CA TYR A 352 7.63 -2.22 -11.68
C TYR A 352 7.77 -1.04 -12.65
N ALA A 353 8.81 -0.21 -12.53
CA ALA A 353 9.05 0.89 -13.46
C ALA A 353 9.23 0.39 -14.91
N ARG A 354 9.97 -0.71 -15.10
CA ARG A 354 10.12 -1.38 -16.40
C ARG A 354 8.78 -1.90 -16.92
N LEU A 355 7.98 -2.56 -16.08
CA LEU A 355 6.65 -3.02 -16.46
C LEU A 355 5.75 -1.86 -16.91
N LEU A 356 5.75 -0.75 -16.17
CA LEU A 356 4.97 0.44 -16.51
C LEU A 356 5.38 1.04 -17.85
N LYS A 357 6.68 1.09 -18.12
CA LYS A 357 7.22 1.56 -19.40
C LYS A 357 6.74 0.67 -20.56
N ASP A 358 6.90 -0.64 -20.44
CA ASP A 358 6.49 -1.58 -21.50
C ASP A 358 4.97 -1.58 -21.69
N LEU A 359 4.20 -1.44 -20.61
CA LEU A 359 2.74 -1.27 -20.68
C LEU A 359 2.35 0.03 -21.39
N LYS A 360 3.08 1.13 -21.15
CA LYS A 360 2.86 2.41 -21.84
C LYS A 360 3.13 2.29 -23.34
N GLU A 361 4.20 1.58 -23.72
CA GLU A 361 4.58 1.33 -25.12
C GLU A 361 3.65 0.33 -25.84
N SER A 362 3.00 -0.57 -25.09
CA SER A 362 2.12 -1.61 -25.65
C SER A 362 0.80 -1.12 -26.26
N ASN A 363 0.44 0.17 -26.08
CA ASN A 363 -0.80 0.79 -26.59
C ASN A 363 -2.10 0.05 -26.21
N LEU A 364 -2.11 -0.71 -25.11
CA LEU A 364 -3.29 -1.48 -24.65
C LEU A 364 -4.41 -0.62 -24.03
N GLY A 365 -4.29 0.71 -24.06
CA GLY A 365 -5.24 1.63 -23.43
C GLY A 365 -5.20 1.59 -21.89
N ILE A 366 -4.15 1.03 -21.30
CA ILE A 366 -4.02 0.85 -19.84
C ILE A 366 -4.15 2.17 -19.07
N GLU A 367 -3.54 3.25 -19.57
CA GLU A 367 -3.61 4.55 -18.91
C GLU A 367 -5.04 5.11 -18.88
N LYS A 368 -5.81 4.89 -19.96
CA LYS A 368 -7.23 5.26 -20.02
C LYS A 368 -8.04 4.44 -19.00
N ASN A 369 -7.86 3.13 -18.99
CA ASN A 369 -8.55 2.23 -18.06
C ASN A 369 -8.23 2.59 -16.60
N LEU A 370 -6.96 2.90 -16.32
CA LEU A 370 -6.48 3.31 -15.01
C LEU A 370 -7.04 4.66 -14.58
N LYS A 371 -7.10 5.66 -15.47
CA LYS A 371 -7.74 6.96 -15.21
C LYS A 371 -9.22 6.81 -14.86
N THR A 372 -9.94 5.96 -15.60
CA THR A 372 -11.35 5.66 -15.31
C THR A 372 -11.51 4.91 -13.98
N THR A 373 -10.64 3.95 -13.70
CA THR A 373 -10.70 3.14 -12.47
C THR A 373 -10.39 3.97 -11.23
N LEU A 374 -9.36 4.81 -11.29
CA LEU A 374 -8.87 5.62 -10.16
C LEU A 374 -9.54 7.00 -10.07
N ASN A 375 -10.49 7.31 -10.96
CA ASN A 375 -11.17 8.61 -11.06
C ASN A 375 -10.21 9.82 -11.03
N GLN A 376 -9.12 9.75 -11.80
CA GLN A 376 -8.08 10.79 -11.84
C GLN A 376 -8.27 11.77 -13.01
N SER A 377 -7.66 12.95 -12.88
CA SER A 377 -7.70 13.99 -13.93
C SER A 377 -7.09 13.47 -15.25
N PRO A 378 -7.68 13.81 -16.41
CA PRO A 378 -7.16 13.41 -17.72
C PRO A 378 -5.70 13.79 -17.97
N GLU A 379 -5.25 14.89 -17.36
CA GLU A 379 -3.91 15.47 -17.54
C GLU A 379 -2.83 14.78 -16.69
N THR A 380 -3.21 13.93 -15.73
CA THR A 380 -2.25 13.30 -14.81
C THR A 380 -1.59 12.09 -15.47
N ASP A 381 -0.25 12.05 -15.51
CA ASP A 381 0.48 10.83 -15.86
C ASP A 381 0.43 9.86 -14.68
N LEU A 382 -0.30 8.76 -14.85
CA LEU A 382 -0.54 7.78 -13.77
C LEU A 382 0.48 6.64 -13.76
N LEU A 383 1.20 6.41 -14.85
CA LEU A 383 2.09 5.26 -15.00
C LEU A 383 3.46 5.55 -14.40
N GLN A 384 3.47 5.88 -13.11
CA GLN A 384 4.65 6.10 -12.30
C GLN A 384 4.59 5.21 -11.05
N THR A 385 5.70 4.53 -10.74
CA THR A 385 5.77 3.56 -9.65
C THR A 385 5.31 4.17 -8.33
N ASP A 386 5.93 5.27 -7.90
CA ASP A 386 5.59 5.92 -6.63
C ASP A 386 4.15 6.43 -6.60
N TYR A 387 3.64 6.95 -7.73
CA TYR A 387 2.27 7.44 -7.82
C TYR A 387 1.23 6.35 -7.52
N LEU A 388 1.47 5.14 -8.04
CA LEU A 388 0.58 3.99 -7.86
C LEU A 388 0.76 3.34 -6.49
N LEU A 389 1.99 3.16 -6.02
CA LEU A 389 2.26 2.62 -4.69
C LEU A 389 1.73 3.54 -3.59
N ASP A 390 1.82 4.86 -3.76
CA ASP A 390 1.22 5.84 -2.86
C ASP A 390 -0.32 5.77 -2.82
N ARG A 391 -0.95 5.13 -3.80
CA ARG A 391 -2.40 4.83 -3.83
C ARG A 391 -2.69 3.36 -3.52
N ASN A 392 -1.69 2.65 -2.98
CA ASN A 392 -1.73 1.22 -2.71
C ASN A 392 -2.18 0.41 -3.94
N PHE A 393 -1.64 0.72 -5.12
CA PHE A 393 -1.98 0.06 -6.36
C PHE A 393 -0.77 -0.72 -6.88
N LYS A 394 -0.79 -2.03 -6.68
CA LYS A 394 0.32 -2.94 -6.95
C LYS A 394 0.31 -3.41 -8.42
N PRO A 395 1.42 -3.97 -8.94
CA PRO A 395 1.53 -4.49 -10.30
C PRO A 395 0.43 -5.48 -10.67
N ALA A 396 0.10 -6.41 -9.76
CA ALA A 396 -1.00 -7.36 -9.98
C ALA A 396 -2.34 -6.63 -10.16
N ASP A 397 -2.62 -5.64 -9.31
CA ASP A 397 -3.85 -4.85 -9.38
C ASP A 397 -3.94 -4.06 -10.71
N LEU A 398 -2.80 -3.62 -11.25
CA LEU A 398 -2.71 -2.97 -12.56
C LEU A 398 -2.96 -3.92 -13.72
N LEU A 399 -2.31 -5.08 -13.71
CA LEU A 399 -2.49 -6.11 -14.75
C LEU A 399 -3.93 -6.64 -14.75
N GLU A 400 -4.60 -6.63 -13.60
CA GLU A 400 -6.02 -6.94 -13.47
C GLU A 400 -6.93 -5.92 -14.15
N LEU A 401 -6.46 -4.77 -14.62
CA LEU A 401 -7.27 -3.85 -15.44
C LEU A 401 -7.26 -4.21 -16.93
N ILE A 402 -6.42 -5.15 -17.33
CA ILE A 402 -6.23 -5.57 -18.72
C ILE A 402 -7.13 -6.79 -19.00
N SER A 403 -7.68 -6.89 -20.22
CA SER A 403 -8.45 -8.09 -20.59
C SER A 403 -7.52 -9.29 -20.83
N ASP A 404 -8.02 -10.52 -20.71
CA ASP A 404 -7.19 -11.73 -20.94
C ASP A 404 -6.61 -11.75 -22.36
N GLU A 405 -7.38 -11.31 -23.36
CA GLU A 405 -6.91 -11.17 -24.76
C GLU A 405 -5.74 -10.19 -24.90
N GLN A 406 -5.83 -9.05 -24.20
CA GLN A 406 -4.78 -8.05 -24.18
C GLN A 406 -3.55 -8.53 -23.39
N LEU A 407 -3.73 -9.27 -22.29
CA LEU A 407 -2.63 -9.89 -21.54
C LEU A 407 -1.88 -10.93 -22.40
N ILE A 408 -2.60 -11.74 -23.18
CA ILE A 408 -2.00 -12.68 -24.13
C ILE A 408 -1.18 -11.93 -25.18
N THR A 409 -1.72 -10.84 -25.71
CA THR A 409 -1.03 -9.98 -26.68
C THR A 409 0.24 -9.39 -26.08
N PHE A 410 0.15 -8.85 -24.85
CA PHE A 410 1.30 -8.32 -24.11
C PHE A 410 2.38 -9.38 -23.90
N CYS A 411 1.99 -10.56 -23.39
CA CYS A 411 2.93 -11.66 -23.15
C CYS A 411 3.65 -12.07 -24.45
N THR A 412 2.92 -12.18 -25.56
CA THR A 412 3.50 -12.56 -26.85
C THR A 412 4.52 -11.54 -27.33
N ASN A 413 4.21 -10.24 -27.22
CA ASN A 413 5.11 -9.17 -27.63
C ASN A 413 6.37 -9.08 -26.75
N GLN A 414 6.24 -9.37 -25.46
CA GLN A 414 7.34 -9.34 -24.49
C GLN A 414 8.08 -10.68 -24.36
N ASN A 415 7.77 -11.68 -25.19
CA ASN A 415 8.32 -13.03 -25.12
C ASN A 415 8.12 -13.73 -23.75
N ILE A 416 7.00 -13.46 -23.10
CA ILE A 416 6.58 -14.04 -21.82
C ILE A 416 5.68 -15.25 -22.07
N LYS A 417 5.75 -16.26 -21.20
CA LYS A 417 4.93 -17.47 -21.28
C LYS A 417 3.43 -17.12 -21.18
N THR A 418 2.63 -17.60 -22.13
CA THR A 418 1.16 -17.44 -22.14
C THR A 418 0.41 -18.60 -21.47
N ARG A 419 1.07 -19.74 -21.27
CA ARG A 419 0.50 -20.91 -20.58
C ARG A 419 0.57 -20.71 -19.07
N GLY A 420 -0.53 -21.03 -18.37
CA GLY A 420 -0.63 -20.89 -16.92
C GLY A 420 -1.32 -19.59 -16.51
N GLU A 421 -1.00 -19.11 -15.31
CA GLU A 421 -1.52 -17.85 -14.77
C GLU A 421 -0.70 -16.69 -15.35
N LYS A 422 -1.31 -15.85 -16.20
CA LYS A 422 -0.59 -14.88 -17.01
C LYS A 422 -0.06 -13.72 -16.18
N ILE A 423 -0.79 -13.29 -15.15
CA ILE A 423 -0.35 -12.20 -14.29
C ILE A 423 0.92 -12.63 -13.56
N ALA A 424 0.93 -13.81 -12.93
CA ALA A 424 2.12 -14.38 -12.32
C ALA A 424 3.27 -14.50 -13.32
N ASN A 425 3.03 -15.03 -14.54
CA ASN A 425 4.09 -15.13 -15.55
C ASN A 425 4.67 -13.75 -15.93
N ILE A 426 3.84 -12.71 -16.01
CA ILE A 426 4.30 -11.35 -16.25
C ILE A 426 5.11 -10.88 -15.04
N LEU A 427 4.58 -10.96 -13.81
CA LEU A 427 5.30 -10.53 -12.62
C LEU A 427 6.65 -11.23 -12.48
N ASP A 428 6.73 -12.55 -12.74
CA ASP A 428 7.96 -13.32 -12.75
C ASP A 428 8.95 -12.82 -13.82
N ALA A 429 8.49 -12.47 -15.02
CA ALA A 429 9.35 -11.93 -16.08
C ALA A 429 9.91 -10.55 -15.74
N TYR A 430 9.17 -9.76 -14.94
CA TYR A 430 9.61 -8.45 -14.46
C TYR A 430 10.29 -8.50 -13.10
N THR A 431 10.33 -9.68 -12.47
CA THR A 431 11.06 -9.93 -11.22
C THR A 431 12.54 -9.92 -11.52
N ASP A 432 13.23 -8.88 -11.06
CA ASP A 432 14.67 -8.86 -11.07
C ASP A 432 15.15 -9.34 -9.70
N SER A 433 15.46 -10.63 -9.61
CA SER A 433 15.93 -11.23 -8.35
C SER A 433 17.16 -10.50 -7.81
N GLU A 434 18.06 -10.04 -8.69
CA GLU A 434 19.28 -9.33 -8.29
C GLU A 434 18.94 -7.98 -7.64
N ASN A 435 17.99 -7.23 -8.22
CA ASN A 435 17.54 -5.98 -7.63
C ASN A 435 16.72 -6.18 -6.33
N ILE A 436 15.91 -7.24 -6.20
CA ILE A 436 15.23 -7.55 -4.92
C ILE A 436 16.26 -7.87 -3.82
N PHE A 437 17.33 -8.58 -4.18
CA PHE A 437 18.46 -8.83 -3.28
C PHE A 437 19.17 -7.53 -2.87
N ILE A 438 19.33 -6.56 -3.80
CA ILE A 438 19.86 -5.23 -3.49
C ILE A 438 18.91 -4.43 -2.57
N GLU A 439 17.61 -4.40 -2.87
CA GLU A 439 16.61 -3.70 -2.04
C GLU A 439 16.56 -4.25 -0.60
N ASN A 440 16.82 -5.55 -0.43
CA ASN A 440 16.89 -6.21 0.86
C ASN A 440 18.33 -6.35 1.41
N TYR A 441 19.30 -5.63 0.83
CA TYR A 441 20.73 -5.79 1.16
C TYR A 441 21.03 -5.60 2.65
N GLU A 442 20.38 -4.65 3.30
CA GLU A 442 20.50 -4.43 4.75
C GLU A 442 19.96 -5.62 5.55
N ASN A 443 18.79 -6.15 5.17
CA ASN A 443 18.20 -7.33 5.82
C ASN A 443 19.07 -8.59 5.66
N ILE A 444 19.80 -8.71 4.54
CA ILE A 444 20.78 -9.77 4.31
C ILE A 444 22.00 -9.57 5.23
N GLY A 445 22.49 -8.33 5.33
CA GLY A 445 23.57 -7.96 6.25
C GLY A 445 23.25 -8.33 7.70
N PHE A 446 22.04 -7.99 8.15
CA PHE A 446 21.51 -8.31 9.48
C PHE A 446 21.03 -9.78 9.64
N ARG A 447 21.18 -10.60 8.60
CA ARG A 447 20.73 -12.00 8.57
C ARG A 447 19.27 -12.21 8.99
N LYS A 448 18.38 -11.29 8.60
CA LYS A 448 16.96 -11.31 8.96
C LYS A 448 16.17 -12.31 8.11
N PHE A 449 16.41 -13.59 8.36
CA PHE A 449 15.88 -14.69 7.55
C PHE A 449 14.36 -14.62 7.31
N ASN A 450 13.59 -14.27 8.34
CA ASN A 450 12.13 -14.18 8.22
C ASN A 450 11.72 -13.05 7.27
N GLU A 451 12.31 -11.86 7.39
CA GLU A 451 12.04 -10.70 6.52
C GLU A 451 12.42 -10.99 5.06
N LEU A 452 13.52 -11.74 4.83
CA LEU A 452 13.96 -12.14 3.50
C LEU A 452 13.00 -13.15 2.85
N LYS A 453 12.61 -14.19 3.59
CA LYS A 453 11.62 -15.16 3.12
C LYS A 453 10.30 -14.48 2.79
N GLU A 454 9.92 -13.55 3.63
CA GLU A 454 8.76 -12.70 3.46
C GLU A 454 8.85 -11.80 2.23
N ALA A 455 10.03 -11.26 1.90
CA ALA A 455 10.32 -10.50 0.68
C ALA A 455 10.38 -11.36 -0.60
N GLY A 456 10.09 -12.66 -0.51
CA GLY A 456 10.13 -13.59 -1.65
C GLY A 456 11.52 -14.15 -1.95
N LEU A 457 12.52 -13.89 -1.10
CA LEU A 457 13.89 -14.37 -1.29
C LEU A 457 14.08 -15.74 -0.65
N LEU A 458 14.22 -16.77 -1.50
CA LEU A 458 14.54 -18.13 -1.07
C LEU A 458 16.06 -18.33 -0.95
N ILE A 459 16.60 -18.05 0.24
CA ILE A 459 18.01 -18.26 0.58
C ILE A 459 18.14 -19.10 1.85
N LYS A 460 19.16 -19.98 1.94
CA LYS A 460 19.45 -20.70 3.18
C LYS A 460 20.20 -19.78 4.15
N GLU A 461 19.93 -19.92 5.44
CA GLU A 461 20.58 -19.10 6.47
C GLU A 461 22.12 -19.20 6.45
N ALA A 462 22.65 -20.38 6.12
CA ALA A 462 24.09 -20.62 5.99
C ALA A 462 24.73 -19.83 4.82
N ASP A 463 23.95 -19.52 3.78
CA ASP A 463 24.44 -18.90 2.55
C ASP A 463 24.35 -17.36 2.61
N LEU A 464 23.78 -16.78 3.68
CA LEU A 464 23.58 -15.32 3.80
C LEU A 464 24.89 -14.52 3.78
N GLY A 465 25.98 -15.07 4.33
CA GLY A 465 27.30 -14.43 4.27
C GLY A 465 27.80 -14.31 2.84
N LEU A 466 27.82 -15.44 2.12
CA LEU A 466 28.22 -15.48 0.71
C LEU A 466 27.32 -14.62 -0.17
N LYS A 467 26.01 -14.59 0.12
CA LYS A 467 25.08 -13.75 -0.64
C LYS A 467 25.30 -12.27 -0.38
N PHE A 468 25.64 -11.88 0.84
CA PHE A 468 26.01 -10.51 1.15
C PHE A 468 27.23 -10.08 0.33
N GLU A 469 28.29 -10.90 0.28
CA GLU A 469 29.48 -10.68 -0.55
C GLU A 469 29.13 -10.56 -2.06
N GLU A 470 28.28 -11.45 -2.56
CA GLU A 470 27.81 -11.43 -3.96
C GLU A 470 27.08 -10.12 -4.30
N ILE A 471 26.20 -9.66 -3.40
CA ILE A 471 25.44 -8.41 -3.60
C ILE A 471 26.34 -7.19 -3.44
N THR A 472 27.26 -7.18 -2.47
CA THR A 472 28.27 -6.12 -2.34
C THR A 472 29.07 -5.97 -3.63
N LYS A 473 29.50 -7.09 -4.22
CA LYS A 473 30.18 -7.13 -5.52
C LYS A 473 29.31 -6.60 -6.64
N LEU A 474 28.04 -6.99 -6.69
CA LEU A 474 27.09 -6.48 -7.68
C LEU A 474 26.93 -4.96 -7.56
N ILE A 475 26.78 -4.42 -6.34
CA ILE A 475 26.68 -2.99 -6.09
C ILE A 475 27.93 -2.24 -6.59
N PHE A 476 29.14 -2.71 -6.28
CA PHE A 476 30.36 -2.08 -6.78
C PHE A 476 30.49 -2.17 -8.31
N THR A 477 30.01 -3.25 -8.91
CA THR A 477 29.94 -3.39 -10.38
C THR A 477 28.95 -2.37 -10.97
N GLN A 478 27.79 -2.17 -10.34
CA GLN A 478 26.81 -1.15 -10.77
C GLN A 478 27.31 0.28 -10.55
N LEU A 479 28.24 0.50 -9.60
CA LEU A 479 29.01 1.74 -9.45
C LEU A 479 30.10 1.91 -10.54
N GLY A 480 30.23 0.96 -11.48
CA GLY A 480 31.20 1.01 -12.57
C GLY A 480 32.63 0.65 -12.17
N LEU A 481 32.85 0.09 -10.98
CA LEU A 481 34.17 -0.33 -10.52
C LEU A 481 34.56 -1.69 -11.13
N SER A 482 35.84 -1.87 -11.45
CA SER A 482 36.35 -3.10 -12.08
C SER A 482 36.59 -4.18 -11.03
N ILE A 483 35.63 -5.10 -10.86
CA ILE A 483 35.81 -6.27 -9.99
C ILE A 483 36.63 -7.33 -10.73
N ASP A 484 37.80 -7.68 -10.19
CA ASP A 484 38.76 -8.57 -10.86
C ASP A 484 38.89 -9.90 -10.10
N GLU A 485 37.99 -10.84 -10.43
CA GLU A 485 37.98 -12.19 -9.85
C GLU A 485 39.18 -13.04 -10.25
N ASP A 486 39.71 -12.84 -11.45
CA ASP A 486 40.84 -13.61 -11.93
C ASP A 486 42.11 -13.19 -11.18
N LEU A 487 42.28 -11.89 -10.94
CA LEU A 487 43.36 -11.39 -10.09
C LEU A 487 43.16 -11.82 -8.63
N LYS A 488 41.93 -11.73 -8.10
CA LYS A 488 41.60 -12.21 -6.75
C LYS A 488 42.01 -13.66 -6.55
N LYS A 489 41.68 -14.55 -7.49
CA LYS A 489 42.06 -15.97 -7.44
C LYS A 489 43.57 -16.20 -7.50
N LYS A 490 44.32 -15.33 -8.18
CA LYS A 490 45.79 -15.40 -8.25
C LYS A 490 46.47 -14.93 -6.97
N ILE A 491 45.89 -13.93 -6.30
CA ILE A 491 46.45 -13.36 -5.05
C ILE A 491 46.03 -14.21 -3.84
N ASN A 492 44.78 -14.70 -3.81
CA ASN A 492 44.26 -15.46 -2.68
C ASN A 492 45.04 -16.77 -2.46
N THR A 493 45.26 -17.10 -1.20
CA THR A 493 45.83 -18.38 -0.76
C THR A 493 44.78 -19.22 -0.03
N SER A 494 45.11 -20.45 0.34
CA SER A 494 44.23 -21.30 1.16
C SER A 494 43.99 -20.74 2.57
N LYS A 495 44.85 -19.84 3.05
CA LYS A 495 44.75 -19.20 4.37
C LYS A 495 44.24 -17.76 4.30
N ASP A 496 44.54 -17.07 3.21
CA ASP A 496 44.31 -15.64 3.04
C ASP A 496 43.45 -15.44 1.80
N ALA A 497 42.14 -15.43 1.99
CA ALA A 497 41.17 -15.27 0.91
C ALA A 497 40.36 -14.01 1.16
N MET A 498 40.59 -12.98 0.35
CA MET A 498 39.77 -11.76 0.38
C MET A 498 38.44 -11.99 -0.35
N ASP A 499 37.40 -11.29 0.11
CA ASP A 499 36.05 -11.42 -0.43
C ASP A 499 35.95 -10.79 -1.84
N ILE A 500 36.37 -9.53 -1.99
CA ILE A 500 36.30 -8.79 -3.26
C ILE A 500 37.59 -8.01 -3.50
N LEU A 501 38.05 -8.02 -4.76
CA LEU A 501 39.16 -7.21 -5.25
C LEU A 501 38.66 -6.27 -6.34
N ILE A 502 38.90 -4.97 -6.16
CA ILE A 502 38.64 -3.94 -7.18
C ILE A 502 39.98 -3.52 -7.78
N ASN A 503 40.10 -3.64 -9.10
CA ASN A 503 41.27 -3.21 -9.87
C ASN A 503 41.11 -1.74 -10.28
N VAL A 504 42.07 -0.90 -9.89
CA VAL A 504 42.04 0.55 -10.15
C VAL A 504 42.99 0.93 -11.30
N GLY A 505 43.71 -0.05 -11.87
CA GLY A 505 44.74 0.15 -12.90
C GLY A 505 46.10 0.49 -12.30
N ASN A 506 47.17 0.44 -13.11
CA ASN A 506 48.54 0.73 -12.69
C ASN A 506 49.04 -0.11 -11.49
N ASN A 507 48.62 -1.37 -11.39
CA ASN A 507 48.85 -2.27 -10.25
C ASN A 507 48.25 -1.78 -8.92
N ASP A 508 47.37 -0.79 -8.95
CA ASP A 508 46.61 -0.36 -7.78
C ASP A 508 45.36 -1.21 -7.59
N ILE A 509 45.14 -1.67 -6.36
CA ILE A 509 43.96 -2.45 -5.99
C ILE A 509 43.31 -1.91 -4.71
N ILE A 510 42.00 -2.14 -4.61
CA ILE A 510 41.23 -1.98 -3.36
C ILE A 510 40.77 -3.36 -2.93
N ILE A 511 41.00 -3.67 -1.66
CA ILE A 511 40.55 -4.92 -1.03
C ILE A 511 39.27 -4.60 -0.25
N VAL A 512 38.24 -5.42 -0.43
CA VAL A 512 37.00 -5.29 0.34
C VAL A 512 36.75 -6.57 1.11
N GLU A 513 36.48 -6.42 2.40
CA GLU A 513 36.04 -7.47 3.31
C GLU A 513 34.58 -7.22 3.69
N CYS A 514 33.78 -8.28 3.73
CA CYS A 514 32.37 -8.24 4.06
C CYS A 514 32.10 -8.98 5.37
N LYS A 515 31.21 -8.43 6.19
CA LYS A 515 30.76 -9.06 7.43
C LYS A 515 29.25 -8.95 7.59
N THR A 516 28.64 -10.06 7.99
CA THR A 516 27.22 -10.14 8.34
C THR A 516 27.09 -10.46 9.84
N GLN A 517 26.01 -10.00 10.46
CA GLN A 517 25.73 -10.23 11.88
C GLN A 517 24.23 -10.21 12.15
N LYS A 518 23.76 -10.85 13.22
CA LYS A 518 22.33 -10.82 13.60
C LYS A 518 21.96 -9.60 14.44
N GLU A 519 22.89 -9.15 15.29
CA GLU A 519 22.70 -8.06 16.24
C GLU A 519 23.39 -6.79 15.70
N SER A 520 22.98 -5.61 16.18
CA SER A 520 23.57 -4.33 15.79
C SER A 520 24.97 -4.12 16.39
N GLY A 521 25.76 -3.25 15.76
CA GLY A 521 27.07 -2.86 16.25
C GLY A 521 28.17 -3.92 16.11
N TYR A 522 28.74 -4.08 14.90
CA TYR A 522 29.90 -4.95 14.71
C TYR A 522 31.08 -4.46 15.56
N ASN A 523 31.71 -5.38 16.31
CA ASN A 523 32.69 -5.03 17.36
C ASN A 523 33.98 -5.88 17.34
N LYS A 524 34.23 -6.68 16.30
CA LYS A 524 35.38 -7.60 16.24
C LYS A 524 36.62 -7.00 15.54
N PHE A 525 37.05 -5.81 15.96
CA PHE A 525 38.10 -5.04 15.28
C PHE A 525 39.42 -5.81 15.13
N SER A 526 39.95 -6.36 16.23
CA SER A 526 41.26 -7.04 16.22
C SER A 526 41.33 -8.24 15.27
N SER A 527 40.22 -8.95 15.08
CA SER A 527 40.18 -10.09 14.16
C SER A 527 40.22 -9.63 12.71
N VAL A 528 39.42 -8.62 12.36
CA VAL A 528 39.32 -8.11 10.98
C VAL A 528 40.56 -7.35 10.57
N SER A 529 41.11 -6.50 11.45
CA SER A 529 42.34 -5.76 11.16
C SER A 529 43.50 -6.72 10.84
N ARG A 530 43.63 -7.84 11.57
CA ARG A 530 44.63 -8.88 11.25
C ARG A 530 44.38 -9.55 9.89
N GLN A 531 43.13 -9.88 9.57
CA GLN A 531 42.75 -10.47 8.28
C GLN A 531 43.11 -9.54 7.12
N ILE A 532 42.64 -8.29 7.18
CA ILE A 532 42.89 -7.27 6.16
C ILE A 532 44.39 -7.00 6.00
N LYS A 533 45.14 -6.93 7.11
CA LYS A 533 46.60 -6.78 7.07
C LYS A 533 47.28 -7.97 6.37
N SER A 534 46.80 -9.19 6.60
CA SER A 534 47.32 -10.37 5.90
C SER A 534 47.08 -10.28 4.40
N TYR A 535 45.85 -9.96 3.97
CA TYR A 535 45.51 -9.82 2.55
C TYR A 535 46.35 -8.74 1.87
N LYS A 536 46.51 -7.60 2.56
CA LYS A 536 47.34 -6.50 2.09
C LYS A 536 48.80 -6.94 1.87
N ASN A 537 49.41 -7.59 2.86
CA ASN A 537 50.79 -8.04 2.77
C ASN A 537 51.01 -9.04 1.61
N VAL A 538 50.04 -9.94 1.38
CA VAL A 538 50.11 -10.89 0.27
C VAL A 538 50.08 -10.15 -1.07
N ALA A 539 49.14 -9.22 -1.26
CA ALA A 539 49.06 -8.43 -2.49
C ALA A 539 50.34 -7.60 -2.75
N GLU A 540 50.88 -6.95 -1.70
CA GLU A 540 52.10 -6.15 -1.80
C GLU A 540 53.34 -6.99 -2.10
N SER A 541 53.43 -8.21 -1.55
CA SER A 541 54.52 -9.15 -1.88
C SER A 541 54.53 -9.59 -3.35
N LEU A 542 53.38 -9.48 -4.03
CA LEU A 542 53.20 -9.78 -5.46
C LEU A 542 53.36 -8.53 -6.35
N GLY A 543 53.73 -7.38 -5.78
CA GLY A 543 54.01 -6.15 -6.53
C GLY A 543 52.78 -5.26 -6.80
N TYR A 544 51.64 -5.54 -6.15
CA TYR A 544 50.46 -4.67 -6.20
C TYR A 544 50.49 -3.63 -5.09
N ARG A 545 49.95 -2.44 -5.35
CA ARG A 545 49.78 -1.40 -4.32
C ARG A 545 48.33 -1.40 -3.83
N VAL A 546 48.14 -1.67 -2.55
CA VAL A 546 46.80 -1.59 -1.93
C VAL A 546 46.51 -0.14 -1.57
N VAL A 547 45.74 0.56 -2.41
CA VAL A 547 45.45 1.99 -2.22
C VAL A 547 44.42 2.23 -1.12
N LYS A 548 43.54 1.26 -0.88
CA LYS A 548 42.50 1.33 0.14
C LYS A 548 42.06 -0.08 0.56
N THR A 549 41.63 -0.21 1.82
CA THR A 549 40.88 -1.37 2.27
C THR A 549 39.50 -0.93 2.78
N LEU A 550 38.47 -1.69 2.43
CA LEU A 550 37.08 -1.40 2.80
C LEU A 550 36.54 -2.55 3.64
N LEU A 551 35.86 -2.22 4.75
CA LEU A 551 35.05 -3.17 5.50
C LEU A 551 33.58 -2.80 5.34
N VAL A 552 32.82 -3.73 4.78
CA VAL A 552 31.38 -3.59 4.54
C VAL A 552 30.63 -4.45 5.54
N ALA A 553 29.74 -3.85 6.33
CA ALA A 553 28.91 -4.55 7.32
C ALA A 553 27.52 -3.90 7.41
N PRO A 554 26.50 -4.56 7.98
CA PRO A 554 25.21 -3.90 8.19
C PRO A 554 25.34 -2.65 9.07
N ASP A 555 26.14 -2.72 10.13
CA ASP A 555 26.32 -1.64 11.11
C ASP A 555 27.60 -1.84 11.94
N PHE A 556 28.14 -0.76 12.53
CA PHE A 556 29.35 -0.75 13.36
C PHE A 556 29.07 -0.15 14.74
N SER A 557 29.70 -0.69 15.78
CA SER A 557 29.60 -0.10 17.12
C SER A 557 30.46 1.17 17.23
N ASP A 558 30.08 2.12 18.10
CA ASP A 558 30.86 3.33 18.38
C ASP A 558 32.30 3.00 18.81
N GLN A 559 32.46 1.94 19.62
CA GLN A 559 33.76 1.43 20.03
C GLN A 559 34.60 1.01 18.81
N PHE A 560 34.01 0.26 17.88
CA PHE A 560 34.71 -0.19 16.68
C PHE A 560 35.14 0.98 15.79
N ILE A 561 34.27 1.99 15.64
CA ILE A 561 34.58 3.20 14.87
C ILE A 561 35.76 3.95 15.52
N SER A 562 35.74 4.11 16.85
CA SER A 562 36.81 4.77 17.60
C SER A 562 38.14 4.00 17.54
N GLU A 563 38.09 2.67 17.61
CA GLU A 563 39.27 1.81 17.43
C GLU A 563 39.84 1.92 16.00
N CYS A 564 38.97 1.98 14.98
CA CYS A 564 39.36 2.16 13.59
C CYS A 564 39.98 3.55 13.33
N ASP A 565 39.44 4.62 13.93
CA ASP A 565 39.96 5.98 13.80
C ASP A 565 41.34 6.11 14.46
N SER A 566 41.50 5.50 15.65
CA SER A 566 42.79 5.41 16.35
C SER A 566 43.83 4.64 15.53
N ASP A 567 43.44 3.54 14.88
CA ASP A 567 44.30 2.76 13.99
C ASP A 567 44.60 3.51 12.68
N LEU A 568 43.68 4.32 12.16
CA LEU A 568 43.92 5.14 10.95
C LEU A 568 45.08 6.13 11.14
N SER A 569 45.29 6.59 12.37
CA SER A 569 46.38 7.51 12.74
C SER A 569 47.74 6.81 12.93
N THR A 570 47.76 5.47 13.02
CA THR A 570 48.96 4.69 13.40
C THR A 570 49.29 3.52 12.47
N SER A 571 48.39 3.11 11.57
CA SER A 571 48.47 1.87 10.81
C SER A 571 48.71 2.07 9.31
N GLU A 572 49.39 1.08 8.72
CA GLU A 572 49.64 0.99 7.28
C GLU A 572 48.40 0.53 6.47
N ILE A 573 47.27 0.14 7.09
CA ILE A 573 46.22 -0.64 6.40
C ILE A 573 45.16 0.18 5.63
N HIS A 574 45.11 1.51 5.81
CA HIS A 574 44.19 2.42 5.09
C HIS A 574 42.71 1.95 5.08
N LEU A 575 42.19 1.51 6.24
CA LEU A 575 40.84 0.97 6.37
C LEU A 575 39.75 2.05 6.39
N SER A 576 38.69 1.85 5.61
CA SER A 576 37.43 2.60 5.73
C SER A 576 36.25 1.66 5.95
N LEU A 577 35.27 2.13 6.71
CA LEU A 577 34.07 1.42 7.09
C LEU A 577 32.90 1.94 6.27
N ILE A 578 32.09 1.04 5.74
CA ILE A 578 30.87 1.38 5.01
C ILE A 578 29.73 0.49 5.48
N THR A 579 28.64 1.11 5.92
CA THR A 579 27.46 0.35 6.30
C THR A 579 26.71 -0.13 5.06
N ALA A 580 25.92 -1.19 5.19
CA ALA A 580 25.10 -1.71 4.10
C ALA A 580 24.13 -0.63 3.59
N SER A 581 23.53 0.12 4.51
CA SER A 581 22.61 1.22 4.21
C SER A 581 23.30 2.39 3.51
N SER A 582 24.50 2.81 3.95
CA SER A 582 25.25 3.87 3.28
C SER A 582 25.68 3.47 1.87
N LEU A 583 26.14 2.23 1.66
CA LEU A 583 26.51 1.74 0.33
C LEU A 583 25.30 1.72 -0.63
N LEU A 584 24.13 1.31 -0.14
CA LEU A 584 22.88 1.34 -0.92
C LEU A 584 22.52 2.77 -1.35
N LYS A 585 22.52 3.72 -0.41
CA LYS A 585 22.23 5.14 -0.70
C LYS A 585 23.22 5.75 -1.69
N ILE A 586 24.50 5.37 -1.62
CA ILE A 586 25.52 5.79 -2.59
C ILE A 586 25.20 5.27 -3.98
N LEU A 587 24.79 3.99 -4.11
CA LEU A 587 24.38 3.41 -5.39
C LEU A 587 23.17 4.15 -5.97
N GLU A 588 22.13 4.37 -5.17
CA GLU A 588 20.92 5.10 -5.57
C GLU A 588 21.25 6.52 -6.02
N GLY A 589 22.03 7.25 -5.20
CA GLY A 589 22.50 8.60 -5.53
C GLY A 589 23.33 8.63 -6.82
N PHE A 590 24.19 7.64 -7.04
CA PHE A 590 24.99 7.53 -8.26
C PHE A 590 24.12 7.28 -9.49
N LYS A 591 23.15 6.36 -9.42
CA LYS A 591 22.20 6.09 -10.52
C LYS A 591 21.37 7.33 -10.88
N LEU A 592 20.94 8.10 -9.88
CA LEU A 592 20.02 9.23 -10.07
C LEU A 592 20.72 10.55 -10.45
N GLN A 593 21.92 10.80 -9.95
CA GLN A 593 22.51 12.15 -9.94
C GLN A 593 23.88 12.25 -10.61
N SER A 594 24.56 11.13 -10.88
CA SER A 594 25.93 11.14 -11.39
C SER A 594 25.97 11.41 -12.90
N LYS A 595 26.91 12.26 -13.33
CA LYS A 595 27.32 12.39 -14.75
C LYS A 595 28.47 11.45 -15.12
N HIS A 596 29.01 10.73 -14.14
CA HIS A 596 30.15 9.83 -14.32
C HIS A 596 29.67 8.40 -14.61
N ASN A 597 30.33 7.74 -15.56
CA ASN A 597 30.10 6.32 -15.86
C ASN A 597 30.77 5.38 -14.83
N VAL A 598 31.75 5.88 -14.08
CA VAL A 598 32.51 5.13 -13.07
C VAL A 598 32.58 5.96 -11.80
N PHE A 599 32.24 5.33 -10.67
CA PHE A 599 32.28 5.96 -9.36
C PHE A 599 33.72 6.39 -9.00
N PRO A 600 33.94 7.66 -8.58
CA PRO A 600 35.26 8.11 -8.15
C PRO A 600 35.63 7.49 -6.80
N HIS A 601 36.32 6.34 -6.80
CA HIS A 601 36.73 5.61 -5.58
C HIS A 601 37.52 6.49 -4.58
N VAL A 602 38.15 7.57 -5.07
CA VAL A 602 38.81 8.59 -4.24
C VAL A 602 37.87 9.30 -3.27
N LEU A 603 36.55 9.15 -3.37
CA LEU A 603 35.58 9.71 -2.42
C LEU A 603 35.43 8.85 -1.16
N LEU A 604 35.95 7.61 -1.14
CA LEU A 604 35.91 6.69 0.00
C LEU A 604 37.05 6.96 1.00
N ARG A 605 37.14 8.20 1.50
CA ARG A 605 38.26 8.63 2.36
C ARG A 605 37.97 8.61 3.85
N ASP A 606 36.70 8.75 4.22
CA ASP A 606 36.31 8.90 5.63
C ASP A 606 36.49 7.56 6.38
N VAL A 607 36.73 7.64 7.70
CA VAL A 607 36.87 6.44 8.55
C VAL A 607 35.58 5.63 8.49
N LEU A 608 34.46 6.29 8.79
CA LEU A 608 33.12 5.82 8.46
C LEU A 608 32.61 6.66 7.28
N ILE A 609 32.25 5.99 6.18
CA ILE A 609 31.81 6.66 4.97
C ILE A 609 30.47 7.37 5.19
N ASP A 610 30.45 8.69 4.97
CA ASP A 610 29.23 9.52 4.99
C ASP A 610 28.61 9.58 3.59
N GLU A 611 27.47 8.91 3.42
CA GLU A 611 26.74 8.90 2.15
C GLU A 611 26.32 10.29 1.69
N ASN A 612 25.95 11.21 2.59
CA ASN A 612 25.41 12.52 2.22
C ASN A 612 26.50 13.38 1.59
N ARG A 613 27.73 13.27 2.12
CA ARG A 613 28.90 13.94 1.57
C ARG A 613 29.24 13.41 0.19
N ILE A 614 29.19 12.10 -0.02
CA ILE A 614 29.44 11.46 -1.31
C ILE A 614 28.39 11.88 -2.33
N ILE A 615 27.10 11.78 -1.99
CA ILE A 615 25.99 12.15 -2.87
C ILE A 615 26.11 13.62 -3.30
N LYS A 616 26.42 14.51 -2.35
CA LYS A 616 26.67 15.93 -2.65
C LYS A 616 27.89 16.14 -3.56
N ALA A 617 28.92 15.29 -3.47
CA ALA A 617 30.10 15.39 -4.32
C ALA A 617 29.83 14.89 -5.76
N ILE A 618 29.12 13.77 -5.92
CA ILE A 618 28.79 13.20 -7.26
C ILE A 618 27.71 14.01 -8.01
N SER A 619 26.90 14.79 -7.28
CA SER A 619 25.88 15.69 -7.86
C SER A 619 26.45 16.96 -8.50
N LYS A 620 27.72 17.30 -8.22
CA LYS A 620 28.43 18.45 -8.81
C LYS A 620 29.09 18.02 -10.10
#